data_AF-A0A5C8AE20-F1
#
_entry.id   AF-A0A5C8AE20-F1
#
_cell.length_a   1.000
_cell.length_b   1.000
_cell.length_c   1.000
_cell.angle_alpha   90.00
_cell.angle_beta   90.00
_cell.angle_gamma   90.00
#
_symmetry.space_group_name_H-M   'P 1'
#
loop_
_entity.id
_entity.type
_entity.pdbx_description
1 polymer ?
#
loop_
_entity_poly.entity_id
_entity_poly.type
_entity_poly.pdbx_seq_one_letter_code
_entity_poly.pdbx_strand_id
1 'polypeptide(L)'
;MRKNLYLILIGGMILLPLVLLYLPSNFFDTGESMCLSVVLLGKTCPGCGLTRATQHLLHLDWMGAAKFNKLVFIVVPILIYFYIKQLLVYWQKWKEPSNEGK
;
A
#
# COMPACT_ATOMS: atom_id res chain seq x y z
N MET A 1 -12.83 11.69 -21.93
CA MET A 1 -11.96 12.14 -20.81
C MET A 1 -11.89 11.15 -19.62
N ARG A 2 -12.99 10.52 -19.19
CA ARG A 2 -13.04 9.61 -18.03
C ARG A 2 -12.18 8.33 -18.15
N LYS A 3 -11.99 7.78 -19.36
CA LYS A 3 -11.17 6.56 -19.57
C LYS A 3 -9.68 6.79 -19.28
N ASN A 4 -9.12 7.92 -19.71
CA ASN A 4 -7.72 8.26 -19.44
C ASN A 4 -7.45 8.40 -17.95
N LEU A 5 -8.42 8.91 -17.18
CA LEU A 5 -8.32 8.98 -15.72
C LEU A 5 -8.18 7.59 -15.10
N TYR A 6 -9.04 6.62 -15.47
CA TYR A 6 -8.92 5.26 -14.94
C TYR A 6 -7.63 4.57 -15.36
N LEU A 7 -7.12 4.83 -16.57
CA LEU A 7 -5.80 4.33 -16.98
C LEU A 7 -4.67 4.88 -16.10
N ILE A 8 -4.70 6.19 -15.80
CA ILE A 8 -3.72 6.81 -14.90
C ILE A 8 -3.82 6.21 -13.49
N LEU A 9 -5.04 6.04 -12.96
CA LEU A 9 -5.26 5.45 -11.63
C LEU A 9 -4.78 3.99 -11.56
N ILE A 10 -5.13 3.16 -12.55
CA ILE A 10 -4.68 1.77 -12.65
C ILE A 10 -3.16 1.70 -12.79
N GLY A 11 -2.57 2.55 -13.64
CA GLY A 11 -1.13 2.65 -13.82
C GLY A 11 -0.41 3.04 -12.53
N GLY A 12 -0.91 4.05 -11.81
CA GLY A 12 -0.35 4.48 -10.53
C GLY A 12 -0.49 3.40 -9.44
N MET A 13 -1.64 2.71 -9.41
CA MET A 13 -1.82 1.54 -8.57
C MET A 13 -0.76 0.49 -8.89
N ILE A 14 -0.58 0.05 -10.13
CA ILE A 14 0.42 -0.98 -10.47
C ILE A 14 1.86 -0.51 -10.20
N LEU A 15 2.18 0.76 -10.45
CA LEU A 15 3.52 1.30 -10.26
C LEU A 15 3.96 1.30 -8.78
N LEU A 16 3.06 1.64 -7.87
CA LEU A 16 3.37 1.73 -6.44
C LEU A 16 3.98 0.45 -5.83
N PRO A 17 3.35 -0.74 -5.90
CA PRO A 17 3.92 -1.97 -5.36
C PRO A 17 5.18 -2.42 -6.12
N LEU A 18 5.30 -2.11 -7.41
CA LEU A 18 6.53 -2.39 -8.17
C LEU A 18 7.71 -1.56 -7.62
N VAL A 19 7.48 -0.28 -7.32
CA VAL A 19 8.49 0.56 -6.67
C VAL A 19 8.84 0.01 -5.28
N LEU A 20 7.85 -0.39 -4.47
CA LEU A 20 8.11 -0.96 -3.15
C LEU A 20 8.87 -2.29 -3.20
N LEU A 21 8.59 -3.14 -4.20
CA LEU A 21 9.33 -4.40 -4.43
C LEU A 21 10.73 -4.19 -4.98
N TYR A 22 10.96 -3.07 -5.69
CA TYR A 22 12.31 -2.71 -6.18
C TYR A 22 13.20 -2.20 -5.04
N LEU A 23 12.63 -1.47 -4.08
CA LEU A 23 13.35 -1.01 -2.90
C LEU A 23 13.70 -2.20 -1.99
N PRO A 24 14.88 -2.23 -1.36
CA PRO A 24 15.26 -3.34 -0.49
C PRO A 24 14.37 -3.43 0.75
N SER A 25 14.31 -4.61 1.37
CA SER A 25 13.47 -4.87 2.55
C SER A 25 13.75 -3.94 3.72
N ASN A 26 15.02 -3.56 3.90
CA ASN A 26 15.50 -2.71 4.99
C ASN A 26 15.53 -1.20 4.65
N PHE A 27 15.01 -0.78 3.50
CA PHE A 27 15.09 0.61 3.05
C PHE A 27 14.50 1.61 4.06
N PHE A 28 13.44 1.20 4.76
CA PHE A 28 12.76 2.05 5.76
C PHE A 28 13.23 1.80 7.20
N ASP A 29 14.20 0.93 7.42
CA ASP A 29 14.68 0.59 8.78
C ASP A 29 15.44 1.74 9.42
N THR A 30 16.18 2.47 8.59
CA THR A 30 16.95 3.65 8.99
C THR A 30 16.12 4.90 8.76
N GLY A 31 15.92 5.69 9.81
CA GLY A 31 15.24 6.98 9.74
C GLY A 31 14.34 7.23 10.95
N GLU A 32 13.92 8.48 11.10
CA GLU A 32 12.99 8.84 12.16
C GLU A 32 11.59 8.25 11.90
N SER A 33 10.87 7.95 12.98
CA SER A 33 9.51 7.49 12.87
C SER A 33 8.62 8.62 12.35
N MET A 34 8.17 8.53 11.10
CA MET A 34 7.15 9.43 10.52
C MET A 34 5.75 9.24 11.15
N CYS A 35 5.64 8.52 12.26
CA CYS A 35 4.38 8.30 12.96
C CYS A 35 4.01 9.53 13.78
N LEU A 36 2.87 10.12 13.46
CA LEU A 36 2.35 11.31 14.12
C LEU A 36 2.21 11.15 15.64
N SER A 37 1.89 9.95 16.12
CA SER A 37 1.81 9.67 17.57
C SER A 37 3.16 9.81 18.27
N VAL A 38 4.25 9.40 17.62
CA VAL A 38 5.60 9.55 18.20
C VAL A 38 6.04 11.01 18.09
N VAL A 39 5.82 11.63 16.93
CA VAL A 39 6.25 13.01 16.66
C VAL A 39 5.53 14.04 17.55
N LEU A 40 4.21 13.91 17.73
CA LEU A 40 3.42 14.89 18.47
C LEU A 40 3.25 14.55 19.96
N LEU A 41 3.10 13.25 20.27
CA LEU A 41 2.72 12.82 21.62
C LEU A 41 3.88 12.11 22.35
N GLY A 42 4.99 11.82 21.67
CA GLY A 42 6.11 11.06 22.23
C GLY A 42 5.75 9.60 22.57
N LYS A 43 4.65 9.07 22.03
CA LYS A 43 4.10 7.76 22.40
C LYS A 43 3.94 6.84 21.20
N THR A 44 4.30 5.58 21.38
CA THR A 44 4.04 4.54 20.39
C THR A 44 2.55 4.18 20.36
N CYS A 45 1.97 4.13 19.17
CA CYS A 45 0.61 3.63 18.93
C CYS A 45 0.64 2.25 18.26
N PRO A 46 -0.48 1.52 18.18
CA PRO A 46 -0.53 0.21 17.53
C PRO A 46 -0.10 0.21 16.05
N GLY A 47 -0.17 1.35 15.37
CA GLY A 47 0.28 1.51 13.98
C GLY A 47 1.76 1.89 13.81
N CYS A 48 2.51 2.09 14.90
CA CYS A 48 3.94 2.43 14.81
C CYS A 48 4.71 1.29 14.11
N GLY A 49 5.55 1.63 13.14
CA GLY A 49 6.36 0.65 12.41
C GLY A 49 5.62 -0.13 11.32
N LEU A 50 4.35 0.18 11.02
CA LEU A 50 3.57 -0.57 10.02
C LEU A 50 4.15 -0.49 8.60
N THR A 51 4.72 0.66 8.20
CA THR A 51 5.41 0.80 6.90
C THR A 51 6.64 -0.11 6.80
N ARG A 52 7.48 -0.12 7.84
CA ARG A 52 8.66 -1.01 7.94
C ARG A 52 8.23 -2.47 7.90
N ALA A 53 7.25 -2.82 8.73
CA ALA A 53 6.71 -4.18 8.76
C ALA A 53 6.16 -4.61 7.39
N THR A 54 5.43 -3.73 6.70
CA THR A 54 4.91 -3.98 5.35
C THR A 54 6.05 -4.22 4.36
N GLN A 55 7.11 -3.41 4.38
CA GLN A 55 8.25 -3.56 3.47
C GLN A 55 8.96 -4.90 3.65
N HIS A 56 9.19 -5.32 4.90
CA HIS A 56 9.71 -6.66 5.19
C HIS A 56 8.76 -7.76 4.74
N LEU A 57 7.46 -7.60 4.98
CA LEU A 57 6.45 -8.59 4.58
C LEU A 57 6.36 -8.74 3.06
N LEU A 58 6.47 -7.66 2.29
CA LEU A 58 6.53 -7.68 0.83
C LEU A 58 7.72 -8.48 0.30
N HIS A 59 8.81 -8.55 1.08
CA HIS A 59 10.02 -9.33 0.77
C HIS A 59 10.02 -10.72 1.42
N LEU A 60 8.88 -11.17 1.95
CA LEU A 60 8.72 -12.46 2.62
C LEU A 60 9.60 -12.62 3.88
N ASP A 61 10.06 -11.51 4.48
CA ASP A 61 10.75 -11.50 5.76
C ASP A 61 9.75 -11.39 6.91
N TRP A 62 9.18 -12.54 7.28
CA TRP A 62 8.19 -12.65 8.36
C TRP A 62 8.73 -12.21 9.71
N MET A 63 10.01 -12.51 10.01
CA MET A 63 10.62 -12.19 11.30
C MET A 63 10.88 -10.69 11.42
N GLY A 64 11.44 -10.08 10.38
CA GLY A 64 11.62 -8.62 10.30
C GLY A 64 10.27 -7.91 10.39
N ALA A 65 9.25 -8.38 9.67
CA ALA A 65 7.91 -7.81 9.71
C ALA A 65 7.31 -7.85 11.12
N ALA A 66 7.37 -9.01 11.80
CA ALA A 66 6.86 -9.19 13.16
C ALA A 66 7.60 -8.35 14.20
N LYS A 67 8.91 -8.12 14.00
CA LYS A 67 9.75 -7.28 14.86
C LYS A 67 9.29 -5.83 14.85
N PHE A 68 8.90 -5.30 13.69
CA PHE A 68 8.45 -3.92 13.57
C PHE A 68 6.98 -3.73 13.95
N ASN A 69 6.07 -4.59 13.49
CA ASN A 69 4.66 -4.51 13.85
C ASN A 69 3.90 -5.82 13.57
N LYS A 70 3.42 -6.50 14.62
CA LYS A 70 2.66 -7.76 14.47
C LYS A 70 1.29 -7.61 13.81
N LEU A 71 0.67 -6.43 13.87
CA LEU A 71 -0.63 -6.19 13.21
C LEU A 71 -0.50 -6.22 11.69
N VAL A 72 0.71 -6.13 11.13
CA VAL A 72 0.96 -6.20 9.69
C VAL A 72 0.34 -7.43 9.05
N PHE A 73 0.34 -8.58 9.74
CA PHE A 73 -0.22 -9.84 9.24
C PHE A 73 -1.74 -9.85 9.13
N ILE A 74 -2.43 -8.87 9.73
CA ILE A 74 -3.87 -8.68 9.61
C ILE A 74 -4.14 -7.53 8.64
N VAL A 75 -3.45 -6.41 8.83
CA VAL A 75 -3.68 -5.18 8.06
C VAL A 75 -3.32 -5.36 6.59
N VAL A 76 -2.17 -5.96 6.27
CA VAL A 76 -1.74 -6.12 4.88
C VAL A 76 -2.68 -7.03 4.07
N PRO A 77 -3.12 -8.21 4.55
CA PRO A 77 -4.12 -9.01 3.82
C PRO A 77 -5.43 -8.27 3.57
N ILE A 78 -5.93 -7.51 4.56
CA ILE A 78 -7.14 -6.70 4.40
C ILE A 78 -6.92 -5.61 3.33
N LEU A 79 -5.79 -4.92 3.39
CA LEU A 79 -5.43 -3.90 2.40
C LEU A 79 -5.32 -4.50 1.00
N ILE A 80 -4.66 -5.65 0.84
CA ILE A 80 -4.55 -6.36 -0.45
C ILE A 80 -5.94 -6.70 -1.00
N TYR A 81 -6.85 -7.20 -0.17
CA TYR A 81 -8.21 -7.50 -0.59
C TYR A 81 -8.94 -6.27 -1.14
N PHE A 82 -8.95 -5.16 -0.40
CA PHE A 82 -9.58 -3.93 -0.85
C PHE A 82 -8.90 -3.32 -2.07
N TYR A 83 -7.57 -3.43 -2.13
CA TYR A 83 -6.75 -2.95 -3.23
C TYR A 83 -7.08 -3.67 -4.54
N ILE A 84 -7.11 -5.01 -4.52
CA ILE A 84 -7.50 -5.83 -5.67
C ILE A 84 -8.94 -5.53 -6.08
N LYS A 85 -9.86 -5.48 -5.11
CA LYS A 85 -11.27 -5.14 -5.39
C LYS A 85 -11.40 -3.80 -6.10
N GLN A 86 -10.66 -2.78 -5.64
CA GLN A 86 -10.68 -1.45 -6.24
C GLN A 86 -10.08 -1.44 -7.65
N LEU A 87 -8.99 -2.19 -7.86
CA LEU A 87 -8.36 -2.34 -9.16
C LEU A 87 -9.33 -2.96 -10.19
N LEU A 88 -10.06 -4.00 -9.79
CA LEU A 88 -11.09 -4.65 -10.62
C LEU A 88 -12.23 -3.68 -10.97
N VAL A 89 -12.68 -2.86 -10.01
CA VAL A 89 -13.71 -1.84 -10.25
C VAL A 89 -13.24 -0.80 -11.28
N TYR A 90 -12.00 -0.32 -11.17
CA TYR A 90 -11.46 0.62 -12.16
C TYR A 90 -11.28 -0.02 -13.52
N TRP A 91 -10.85 -1.28 -13.57
CA TRP A 91 -10.72 -2.03 -14.81
C TRP A 91 -12.07 -2.22 -15.53
N GLN A 92 -13.13 -2.56 -14.77
CA GLN A 92 -14.50 -2.66 -15.30
C GLN A 92 -14.98 -1.31 -15.88
N LYS A 93 -14.85 -0.22 -15.11
CA LYS A 93 -15.25 1.12 -15.54
C LYS A 93 -14.47 1.64 -16.75
N TRP A 94 -13.21 1.22 -16.90
CA TRP A 94 -12.43 1.52 -18.09
C TRP A 94 -12.93 0.76 -19.33
N LYS A 95 -13.33 -0.51 -19.15
CA LYS A 95 -13.84 -1.39 -20.21
C LYS A 95 -15.27 -1.04 -20.64
N GLU A 96 -16.07 -0.44 -19.76
CA GLU A 96 -17.42 0.01 -20.10
C GLU A 96 -17.40 0.92 -21.36
N PRO A 97 -18.23 0.62 -22.39
CA PRO A 97 -18.38 1.50 -23.53
C PRO A 97 -18.91 2.84 -23.02
N SER A 98 -18.23 3.93 -23.38
CA SER A 98 -18.67 5.27 -23.03
C SER A 98 -20.01 5.49 -23.71
N ASN A 99 -21.08 5.64 -22.94
CA ASN A 99 -22.40 6.00 -23.43
C ASN A 99 -22.41 7.51 -23.79
N GLU A 100 -21.45 7.92 -24.61
CA GLU A 100 -21.26 9.26 -25.16
C GLU A 100 -22.14 9.35 -26.41
N GLY A 101 -23.46 9.50 -26.21
CA GLY A 101 -24.42 9.48 -27.32
C GLY A 101 -25.90 9.57 -26.95
N LYS A 102 -26.24 10.13 -25.79
CA LYS A 102 -27.58 10.68 -25.52
C LYS A 102 -27.42 12.08 -24.96
#